data_AF-A0A2V9QSE6-F1
#
_entry.id   AF-A0A2V9QSE6-F1
#
_cell.length_a   1.000
_cell.length_b   1.000
_cell.length_c   1.000
_cell.angle_alpha   90.00
_cell.angle_beta   90.00
_cell.angle_gamma   90.00
#
_symmetry.space_group_name_H-M   'P 1'
#
loop_
_entity.id
_entity.type
_entity.pdbx_description
1 polymer ?
#
loop_
_entity_poly.entity_id
_entity_poly.type
_entity_poly.pdbx_seq_one_letter_code
_entity_poly.pdbx_strand_id
1 'polypeptide(L)' 'MTFAAQAGVKRVEAPRGIEFTTRRSGSKLWTFVLNHTSSPQKVSVPGSYRDALTQAPVAGTVDLEGYGVRALQAT' A
#
# COMPACT_ATOMS: atom_id res chain seq x y z
N MET A 1 21.81 -7.08 -9.17
CA MET A 1 20.62 -7.70 -8.54
C MET A 1 20.76 -7.56 -7.03
N THR A 2 19.65 -7.41 -6.30
CA THR A 2 19.66 -7.42 -4.82
C THR A 2 19.46 -8.84 -4.29
N PHE A 3 19.89 -9.13 -3.06
CA PHE A 3 19.67 -10.43 -2.42
C PHE A 3 18.18 -10.83 -2.38
N ALA A 4 17.29 -9.87 -2.14
CA ALA A 4 15.85 -10.08 -2.14
C ALA A 4 15.34 -10.57 -3.52
N ALA A 5 15.82 -9.96 -4.61
CA ALA A 5 15.44 -10.37 -5.96
C ALA A 5 15.92 -11.79 -6.29
N GLN A 6 17.12 -12.18 -5.84
CA GLN A 6 17.65 -13.54 -6.02
C GLN A 6 16.83 -14.59 -5.27
N ALA A 7 16.23 -14.23 -4.14
CA ALA A 7 15.32 -15.08 -3.38
C ALA A 7 13.87 -15.09 -3.93
N GLY A 8 13.61 -14.43 -5.06
CA GLY A 8 12.26 -14.35 -5.66
C GLY A 8 11.30 -13.41 -4.91
N VAL A 9 11.80 -12.56 -4.00
CA VAL A 9 10.98 -11.58 -3.29
C VAL A 9 10.58 -10.46 -4.25
N LYS A 10 9.26 -10.25 -4.40
CA LYS A 10 8.72 -9.14 -5.17
C LYS A 10 8.73 -7.87 -4.33
N ARG A 11 9.34 -6.82 -4.85
CA ARG A 11 9.36 -5.49 -4.24
C ARG A 11 8.14 -4.68 -4.69
N VAL A 12 7.57 -3.92 -3.77
CA VAL A 12 6.66 -2.82 -4.09
C VAL A 12 7.50 -1.55 -4.10
N GLU A 13 7.44 -0.79 -5.19
CA GLU A 13 8.10 0.51 -5.24
C GLU A 13 7.25 1.55 -4.51
N ALA A 14 7.87 2.23 -3.55
CA ALA A 14 7.24 3.24 -2.73
C ALA A 14 8.03 4.56 -2.86
N PRO A 15 7.35 5.71 -3.01
CA PRO A 15 8.00 7.01 -2.91
C PRO A 15 8.68 7.17 -1.54
N ARG A 16 9.70 8.04 -1.46
CA ARG A 16 10.36 8.35 -0.19
C ARG A 16 9.34 8.89 0.82
N GLY A 17 9.35 8.34 2.03
CA GLY A 17 8.41 8.70 3.08
C GLY A 17 7.08 7.96 3.02
N ILE A 18 6.86 7.11 2.02
CA ILE A 18 5.72 6.20 1.97
C ILE A 18 6.15 4.81 2.43
N GLU A 19 5.38 4.25 3.36
CA GLU A 19 5.54 2.87 3.80
C GLU A 19 4.39 2.01 3.27
N PHE A 20 4.75 0.83 2.78
CA PHE A 20 3.82 -0.26 2.51
C PHE A 20 4.08 -1.41 3.48
N THR A 21 3.04 -1.81 4.20
CA THR A 21 3.08 -2.99 5.08
C THR A 21 1.87 -3.88 4.79
N THR A 22 2.10 -5.17 4.59
CA THR A 22 1.04 -6.14 4.33
C THR A 22 0.90 -7.12 5.49
N ARG A 23 -0.33 -7.36 5.94
CA ARG A 23 -0.68 -8.31 7.00
C ARG A 23 -1.75 -9.28 6.50
N ARG A 24 -1.62 -10.57 6.83
CA ARG A 24 -2.64 -11.58 6.57
C ARG A 24 -3.41 -11.89 7.86
N SER A 25 -4.73 -11.99 7.76
CA SER A 25 -5.62 -12.44 8.83
C SER A 25 -6.66 -13.40 8.25
N GLY A 26 -6.49 -14.70 8.53
CA GLY A 26 -7.24 -15.76 7.84
C GLY A 26 -7.01 -15.70 6.33
N SER A 27 -8.11 -15.70 5.56
CA SER A 27 -8.09 -15.55 4.10
C SER A 27 -7.90 -14.11 3.62
N LYS A 28 -7.95 -13.12 4.52
CA LYS A 28 -7.88 -11.71 4.15
C LYS A 28 -6.44 -11.22 4.13
N LEU A 29 -6.09 -10.49 3.06
CA LEU A 29 -4.81 -9.80 2.91
C LEU A 29 -5.05 -8.30 2.98
N TRP A 30 -4.41 -7.65 3.96
CA TRP A 30 -4.53 -6.22 4.22
C TRP A 30 -3.21 -5.54 3.89
N THR A 31 -3.25 -4.49 3.09
CA THR A 31 -2.10 -3.63 2.78
C THR A 31 -2.37 -2.25 3.38
N PHE A 32 -1.46 -1.79 4.22
CA PHE A 32 -1.47 -0.46 4.81
C PHE A 32 -0.50 0.41 4.03
N VAL A 33 -0.96 1.59 3.62
CA VAL A 33 -0.15 2.62 2.97
C VAL A 33 -0.11 3.82 3.89
N LEU A 34 1.07 4.12 4.43
CA LEU A 34 1.27 5.19 5.40
C LEU A 34 2.13 6.29 4.77
N ASN A 35 1.67 7.53 4.90
CA ASN A 35 2.47 8.70 4.57
C ASN A 35 3.18 9.20 5.83
N HIS A 36 4.50 9.08 5.90
CA HIS A 36 5.30 9.61 7.01
C HIS A 36 5.72 11.07 6.80
N THR A 37 5.22 11.73 5.76
CA THR A 37 5.49 13.14 5.46
C THR A 37 4.30 14.01 5.83
N SER A 38 4.55 15.31 6.06
CA SER A 38 3.50 16.30 6.30
C SER A 38 2.74 16.74 5.05
N SER A 39 3.25 16.41 3.86
CA SER A 39 2.66 16.84 2.59
C SER A 39 1.76 15.76 2.02
N PRO A 40 0.66 16.11 1.32
CA PRO A 40 -0.12 15.14 0.56
C PRO A 40 0.74 14.37 -0.45
N GLN A 41 0.41 13.10 -0.66
CA GLN A 41 1.13 12.19 -1.56
C GLN A 41 0.13 11.38 -2.38
N LYS A 42 0.41 11.24 -3.67
CA LYS A 42 -0.30 10.31 -4.56
C LYS A 42 0.58 9.09 -4.82
N VAL A 43 0.10 7.92 -4.42
CA VAL A 43 0.91 6.70 -4.38
C VAL A 43 0.30 5.64 -5.28
N SER A 44 1.13 4.99 -6.10
CA SER A 44 0.66 3.84 -6.88
C SER A 44 0.54 2.59 -6.02
N VAL A 45 -0.58 1.86 -6.14
CA VAL A 45 -0.83 0.63 -5.40
C VAL A 45 -0.88 -0.55 -6.37
N PRO A 46 -0.21 -1.68 -6.06
CA PRO A 46 -0.16 -2.82 -6.97
C PRO A 46 -1.43 -3.69 -6.87
N GLY A 47 -2.27 -3.63 -7.90
CA GLY A 47 -3.47 -4.47 -8.00
C GLY A 47 -4.76 -3.75 -7.61
N SER A 48 -5.78 -4.55 -7.29
CA SER A 48 -7.12 -4.08 -6.96
C SER A 48 -7.43 -4.34 -5.49
N TYR A 49 -8.05 -3.35 -4.87
CA TYR A 49 -8.35 -3.36 -3.45
C TYR A 49 -9.75 -2.82 -3.17
N ARG A 50 -10.22 -3.04 -1.94
CA ARG A 50 -11.27 -2.27 -1.30
C ARG A 50 -10.70 -1.48 -0.13
N ASP A 51 -11.04 -0.20 -0.06
CA ASP A 51 -10.71 0.62 1.10
C ASP A 51 -11.50 0.16 2.32
N ALA A 52 -10.83 -0.05 3.46
CA ALA A 52 -11.45 -0.59 4.66
C ALA A 52 -12.50 0.35 5.27
N LEU A 53 -12.33 1.67 5.13
CA LEU A 53 -13.19 2.67 5.74
C LEU A 53 -14.37 3.01 4.84
N THR A 54 -14.08 3.27 3.56
CA THR A 54 -15.12 3.73 2.60
C THR A 54 -15.79 2.58 1.85
N GLN A 55 -15.21 1.37 1.89
CA GLN A 55 -15.62 0.20 1.10
C GLN A 55 -15.53 0.40 -0.43
N ALA A 56 -15.01 1.54 -0.88
CA ALA A 56 -14.84 1.87 -2.29
C ALA A 56 -13.76 0.99 -2.95
N PRO A 57 -13.94 0.61 -4.21
CA PRO A 57 -12.87 -0.04 -4.97
C PRO A 57 -11.71 0.94 -5.19
N VAL A 58 -10.49 0.46 -5.05
CA VAL A 58 -9.25 1.21 -5.26
C VAL A 58 -8.34 0.42 -6.20
N ALA A 59 -7.90 1.05 -7.28
CA ALA A 59 -6.94 0.48 -8.22
C ALA A 59 -6.03 1.57 -8.79
N GLY A 60 -4.76 1.20 -9.05
CA GLY A 60 -3.79 2.08 -9.68
C GLY A 60 -3.15 3.08 -8.73
N THR A 61 -3.92 4.03 -8.16
CA THR A 61 -3.39 5.07 -7.26
C THR A 61 -4.30 5.35 -6.07
N VAL A 62 -3.69 5.76 -4.96
CA VAL A 62 -4.37 6.25 -3.76
C VAL A 62 -3.81 7.61 -3.35
N ASP A 63 -4.70 8.53 -3.00
CA ASP A 63 -4.34 9.83 -2.44
C ASP A 63 -4.28 9.74 -0.91
N LEU A 64 -3.17 10.20 -0.34
CA LEU A 64 -2.90 10.29 1.09
C LEU A 64 -2.70 11.75 1.46
N GLU A 65 -3.42 12.21 2.48
CA GLU A 65 -3.11 13.48 3.13
C GLU A 65 -1.76 13.42 3.84
N GLY A 66 -1.26 14.57 4.30
CA GLY A 66 -0.12 14.62 5.22
C GLY A 66 -0.39 13.75 6.45
N TYR A 67 0.56 12.87 6.79
CA TYR A 67 0.41 11.85 7.84
C TYR A 67 -0.78 10.89 7.67
N GLY A 68 -1.39 10.87 6.48
CA GLY A 68 -2.55 10.05 6.16
C GLY A 68 -2.22 8.57 6.03
N VAL A 69 -3.23 7.74 6.28
CA VAL A 69 -3.15 6.28 6.17
C VAL A 69 -4.32 5.75 5.37
N ARG A 70 -4.07 4.70 4.58
CA ARG A 70 -5.10 3.87 3.94
C ARG A 70 -4.90 2.42 4.32
N ALA A 71 -5.99 1.74 4.67
CA ALA A 71 -6.02 0.31 4.89
C ALA A 71 -6.81 -0.34 3.76
N LEU A 72 -6.15 -1.20 2.98
CA LEU A 72 -6.65 -1.73 1.72
C LEU A 72 -6.76 -3.26 1.83
N GLN A 73 -7.95 -3.81 1.60
CA GLN A 73 -8.14 -5.25 1.48
C GLN A 73 -7.96 -5.67 0.03
N ALA A 74 -7.08 -6.62 -0.26
CA ALA A 74 -6.95 -7.18 -1.61
C ALA A 74 -8.27 -7.85 -2.04
N THR A 75 -8.68 -7.59 -3.29
CA THR A 75 -9.86 -8.20 -3.94
C THR A 75 -9.47 -9.23 -4.96
#